data_AF-Q6QUX3-F1
#
_entry.id   AF-Q6QUX3-F1
#
_cell.length_a   1.000
_cell.length_b   1.000
_cell.length_c   1.000
_cell.angle_alpha   90.00
_cell.angle_beta   90.00
_cell.angle_gamma   90.00
#
_symmetry.space_group_name_H-M   'P 1'
#
loop_
_entity.id
_entity.type
_entity.pdbx_description
1 polymer ?
#
loop_
_entity_poly.entity_id
_entity_poly.type
_entity_poly.pdbx_seq_one_letter_code
_entity_poly.pdbx_strand_id
1 'polypeptide(L)' 'MTMVELVQPKWYERLLVLAVQGVFFNLYFVLYLVSPKLAHRI' A
#
# COMPACT_ATOMS: atom_id res chain seq x y z
N MET A 1 1.67 -1.15 14.63
CA MET A 1 2.35 -2.22 15.39
C MET A 1 1.36 -2.99 16.27
N THR A 2 0.44 -2.31 16.97
CA THR A 2 -0.63 -2.93 17.78
C THR A 2 -1.44 -4.02 17.07
N MET A 3 -1.88 -3.79 15.83
CA MET A 3 -2.62 -4.81 15.06
C MET A 3 -1.75 -6.01 14.65
N VAL A 4 -0.45 -5.81 14.46
CA VAL A 4 0.49 -6.88 14.11
C VAL A 4 0.74 -7.78 15.33
N GLU A 5 0.81 -7.20 16.53
CA GLU A 5 0.90 -7.95 17.78
C GLU A 5 -0.37 -8.75 18.09
N LEU A 6 -1.55 -8.17 17.81
CA LEU A 6 -2.83 -8.84 18.04
C LEU A 6 -3.10 -9.98 17.06
N VAL A 7 -2.76 -9.80 15.78
CA VAL A 7 -3.11 -10.75 14.70
C VAL A 7 -1.99 -11.75 14.41
N GLN A 8 -0.73 -11.45 14.79
CA GLN A 8 0.44 -12.32 14.54
C GLN A 8 0.49 -12.81 13.07
N PRO A 9 0.61 -11.89 12.09
CA PRO A 9 0.40 -12.22 10.69
C PRO A 9 1.42 -13.23 10.18
N LYS A 10 0.91 -14.24 9.45
CA LYS A 10 1.72 -15.32 8.89
C LYS A 10 2.58 -14.81 7.74
N TRP A 11 3.59 -15.59 7.36
CA TRP A 11 4.56 -15.20 6.34
C TRP A 11 3.92 -14.88 4.98
N TYR A 12 2.86 -15.59 4.58
CA TYR A 12 2.15 -15.34 3.32
C TYR A 12 1.32 -14.04 3.35
N GLU A 13 0.77 -13.66 4.50
CA GLU A 13 0.02 -12.40 4.66
C GLU A 13 0.98 -11.22 4.57
N ARG A 14 2.19 -11.36 5.12
CA ARG A 14 3.26 -10.36 4.97
C ARG A 14 3.67 -10.20 3.51
N LEU A 15 3.79 -11.29 2.75
CA LEU A 15 4.05 -11.23 1.31
C LEU A 15 2.90 -10.55 0.55
N LEU A 16 1.65 -10.83 0.92
CA LEU A 16 0.49 -10.17 0.33
C LEU A 16 0.52 -8.65 0.60
N VAL A 17 0.82 -8.23 1.83
CA VAL A 17 0.96 -6.81 2.17
C VAL A 17 2.07 -6.16 1.35
N LEU A 18 3.22 -6.82 1.19
CA LEU A 18 4.31 -6.31 0.36
C LEU A 18 3.90 -6.17 -1.12
N ALA A 19 3.19 -7.16 -1.66
CA ALA A 19 2.70 -7.10 -3.04
C ALA A 19 1.70 -5.96 -3.23
N VAL A 20 0.74 -5.80 -2.32
CA VAL A 20 -0.25 -4.71 -2.35
C VAL A 20 0.42 -3.35 -2.20
N GLN A 21 1.35 -3.19 -1.25
CA GLN A 21 2.14 -1.96 -1.12
C GLN A 21 2.88 -1.62 -2.41
N GLY A 22 3.53 -2.61 -3.03
CA GLY A 22 4.26 -2.41 -4.29
C GLY A 22 3.36 -1.92 -5.41
N VAL A 23 2.20 -2.55 -5.61
CA VAL A 23 1.24 -2.15 -6.64
C VAL A 23 0.65 -0.78 -6.33
N PHE A 24 0.19 -0.55 -5.11
CA PHE A 24 -0.45 0.69 -4.72
C PHE A 24 0.51 1.87 -4.84
N PHE A 25 1.75 1.73 -4.36
CA PHE A 25 2.77 2.77 -4.49
C PHE A 25 3.01 3.14 -5.96
N ASN A 26 3.23 2.16 -6.84
CA ASN A 26 3.52 2.43 -8.25
C ASN A 26 2.33 3.09 -8.96
N LEU A 27 1.10 2.61 -8.72
CA LEU A 27 -0.10 3.20 -9.32
C LEU A 27 -0.32 4.63 -8.81
N TYR A 28 -0.18 4.85 -7.50
CA TYR A 28 -0.35 6.17 -6.91
C TYR A 28 0.74 7.14 -7.36
N PHE A 29 1.98 6.67 -7.50
CA PHE A 29 3.09 7.45 -8.01
C PHE A 29 2.83 7.92 -9.45
N VAL A 30 2.41 7.01 -10.34
CA VAL A 30 2.05 7.37 -11.72
C VAL A 30 0.86 8.33 -11.74
N LEU A 31 -0.17 8.09 -10.92
CA LEU A 31 -1.32 8.97 -10.81
C LEU A 31 -0.93 10.38 -10.35
N TYR A 32 0.00 10.46 -9.39
CA TYR A 32 0.54 11.72 -8.89
C TYR A 32 1.32 12.47 -9.97
N LEU A 33 2.06 11.76 -10.82
CA LEU A 33 2.79 12.34 -11.94
C LEU A 33 1.85 12.89 -13.03
N VAL A 34 0.76 12.18 -13.33
CA VAL A 34 -0.22 12.57 -14.36
C VAL A 34 -1.14 13.69 -13.88
N SER A 35 -1.64 13.60 -12.65
CA SER A 35 -2.58 14.57 -12.09
C SER A 35 -2.40 14.70 -10.57
N PRO A 36 -1.47 15.56 -10.12
CA PRO A 36 -1.21 15.74 -8.69
C PRO A 36 -2.42 16.29 -7.94
N LYS A 37 -3.29 17.07 -8.61
CA LYS A 37 -4.54 17.58 -8.02
C LYS A 37 -5.56 16.48 -7.74
N LEU A 38 -5.64 15.47 -8.60
CA LEU A 38 -6.50 14.30 -8.38
C LEU A 38 -5.90 13.41 -7.29
N ALA A 39 -4.60 13.14 -7.35
CA ALA A 39 -3.90 12.36 -6.35
C ALA A 39 -3.86 13.01 -4.95
N HIS A 40 -4.16 14.31 -4.80
CA HIS A 40 -4.33 14.95 -3.49
C HIS A 40 -5.76 14.87 -2.93
N ARG A 41 -6.75 14.56 -3.77
CA ARG A 41 -8.17 14.50 -3.38
C ARG A 41 -8.64 13.09 -3.05
N ILE A 42 -7.91 12.09 -3.51
CA ILE A 42 -8.11 10.68 -3.19
C ILE A 42 -7.46 10.42 -1.83
#